data_AF-A0A930M004-F1
#
_entry.id   AF-A0A930M004-F1
#
_cell.length_a   1.000
_cell.length_b   1.000
_cell.length_c   1.000
_cell.angle_alpha   90.00
_cell.angle_beta   90.00
_cell.angle_gamma   90.00
#
_symmetry.space_group_name_H-M   'P 1'
#
loop_
_entity.id
_entity.type
_entity.pdbx_description
1 polymer ?
#
loop_
_entity_poly.entity_id
_entity_poly.type
_entity_poly.pdbx_seq_one_letter_code
_entity_poly.pdbx_strand_id
1 'polypeptide(L)'
;MLKAYYYGLPASAVKLAREGFAQIYGAEDVVELSEVPAASLKLQSHMSAARNDVVAFIVPDGYADSGRIAPSIVSTEKYIAYSTDARLVEALNARGAKLDAPTGEQPLDPAAFMQALATLAAAQGANTVAPQQATPTVAPAAASTNADVARLQAELNAANRKLAEQEALLNTRASESDRIATLEADATRLAREKADLEKQVMHGGSDVELRKRLTAFERSPFARLDAFSNADSILTLSLPTIATLSPTVVKCLHVIFPGTGGAVKTAYKLIQKYAAELAYNSPVCVIDLNVDSLIDYRFGTNDVIDGRNWLTKGDGPIPYTDTSVNQVSFITMGARAYMNDLTYLLVDWAVRLAQVARDGKQIILVGPPANNVVARVLYMAFAAHKLPTAIIDGDIQSLRATLINLRGLNPQPRALIYNPSPAGQAQQLIQYIARSVATSIVHEGDRLTDVIG
;
A
#
# COMPACT_ATOMS: atom_id res chain seq x y z
N MET A 1 7.05 -22.19 13.83
CA MET A 1 8.37 -22.45 13.25
C MET A 1 9.14 -21.16 13.36
N LEU A 2 10.28 -21.19 14.02
CA LEU A 2 11.16 -20.05 14.22
C LEU A 2 12.13 -19.95 13.03
N LYS A 3 12.82 -18.82 12.85
CA LYS A 3 13.75 -18.59 11.75
C LYS A 3 15.09 -18.04 12.22
N ALA A 4 16.16 -18.56 11.65
CA ALA A 4 17.51 -18.03 11.75
C ALA A 4 18.01 -17.67 10.35
N TYR A 5 18.19 -16.38 10.08
CA TYR A 5 18.72 -15.93 8.81
C TYR A 5 20.25 -15.91 8.84
N TYR A 6 20.89 -16.28 7.72
CA TYR A 6 22.34 -16.16 7.57
C TYR A 6 22.75 -15.65 6.19
N TYR A 7 24.01 -15.24 6.04
CA TYR A 7 24.59 -14.89 4.74
C TYR A 7 26.07 -15.31 4.67
N GLY A 8 26.46 -15.97 3.57
CA GLY A 8 27.88 -16.20 3.26
C GLY A 8 28.64 -17.07 4.26
N LEU A 9 27.94 -17.88 5.06
CA LEU A 9 28.55 -18.79 6.03
C LEU A 9 29.11 -20.04 5.33
N PRO A 10 30.27 -20.58 5.76
CA PRO A 10 30.73 -21.89 5.31
C PRO A 10 29.82 -23.01 5.84
N ALA A 11 29.86 -24.18 5.18
CA ALA A 11 29.01 -25.31 5.54
C ALA A 11 29.21 -25.82 6.98
N SER A 12 30.42 -25.64 7.55
CA SER A 12 30.72 -25.93 8.96
C SER A 12 29.91 -25.03 9.90
N ALA A 13 29.97 -23.72 9.71
CA ALA A 13 29.18 -22.73 10.44
C ALA A 13 27.67 -22.99 10.35
N VAL A 14 27.15 -23.32 9.17
CA VAL A 14 25.72 -23.65 8.98
C VAL A 14 25.33 -24.93 9.74
N LYS A 15 26.21 -25.93 9.80
CA LYS A 15 25.99 -27.14 10.63
C LYS A 15 25.99 -26.79 12.12
N LEU A 16 26.98 -26.04 12.60
CA LEU A 16 27.10 -25.63 14.01
C LEU A 16 25.92 -24.77 14.45
N ALA A 17 25.44 -23.86 13.61
CA ALA A 17 24.23 -23.08 13.86
C ALA A 17 23.00 -23.99 14.01
N ARG A 18 22.83 -25.00 13.14
CA ARG A 18 21.71 -25.97 13.24
C ARG A 18 21.77 -26.75 14.54
N GLU A 19 22.94 -27.29 14.87
CA GLU A 19 23.17 -28.11 16.06
C GLU A 19 22.95 -27.28 17.35
N GLY A 20 23.43 -26.02 17.38
CA GLY A 20 23.20 -25.10 18.49
C GLY A 20 21.74 -24.70 18.67
N PHE A 21 21.03 -24.36 17.59
CA PHE A 21 19.59 -24.05 17.69
C PHE A 21 18.74 -25.28 18.04
N ALA A 22 19.13 -26.48 17.60
CA ALA A 22 18.48 -27.73 18.02
C ALA A 22 18.60 -27.95 19.54
N GLN A 23 19.77 -27.67 20.12
CA GLN A 23 19.97 -27.76 21.57
C GLN A 23 19.21 -26.68 22.35
N ILE A 24 19.15 -25.44 21.85
CA ILE A 24 18.45 -24.32 22.49
C ILE A 24 16.93 -24.49 22.45
N TYR A 25 16.37 -24.96 21.33
CA TYR A 25 14.92 -25.03 21.08
C TYR A 25 14.34 -26.45 21.12
N GLY A 26 15.15 -27.47 21.42
CA GLY A 26 14.73 -28.84 21.74
C GLY A 26 14.59 -29.82 20.57
N ALA A 27 14.64 -29.37 19.31
CA ALA A 27 14.70 -30.23 18.12
C ALA A 27 15.20 -29.45 16.88
N GLU A 28 15.78 -30.16 15.90
CA GLU A 28 16.44 -29.56 14.72
C GLU A 28 15.50 -28.76 13.81
N ASP A 29 14.24 -29.18 13.67
CA ASP A 29 13.26 -28.57 12.75
C ASP A 29 12.51 -27.36 13.36
N VAL A 30 12.79 -26.98 14.61
CA VAL A 30 12.09 -25.87 15.28
C VAL A 30 12.54 -24.51 14.70
N VAL A 31 13.79 -24.41 14.26
CA VAL A 31 14.41 -23.20 13.69
C VAL A 31 14.82 -23.44 12.24
N GLU A 32 14.14 -22.77 11.31
CA GLU A 32 14.48 -22.77 9.90
C GLU A 32 15.72 -21.90 9.65
N LEU A 33 16.81 -22.52 9.20
CA LEU A 33 18.00 -21.80 8.70
C LEU A 33 17.81 -21.42 7.24
N SER A 34 17.73 -20.12 6.95
CA SER A 34 17.51 -19.58 5.60
C SER A 34 18.64 -18.63 5.18
N GLU A 35 19.23 -18.84 4.01
CA GLU A 35 20.22 -17.91 3.46
C GLU A 35 19.57 -16.65 2.87
N VAL A 36 20.22 -15.49 3.09
CA VAL A 36 19.80 -14.17 2.61
C VAL A 36 20.75 -13.68 1.52
N PRO A 37 20.29 -13.48 0.27
CA PRO A 37 21.13 -12.90 -0.78
C PRO A 37 21.64 -11.50 -0.43
N ALA A 38 22.88 -11.19 -0.80
CA ALA A 38 23.56 -9.93 -0.47
C ALA A 38 22.74 -8.66 -0.79
N ALA A 39 22.05 -8.64 -1.94
CA ALA A 39 21.19 -7.53 -2.37
C ALA A 39 19.94 -7.31 -1.48
N SER A 40 19.58 -8.28 -0.63
CA SER A 40 18.48 -8.20 0.34
C SER A 40 18.95 -8.11 1.79
N LEU A 41 20.26 -8.09 2.05
CA LEU A 41 20.83 -8.21 3.40
C LEU A 41 20.35 -7.11 4.37
N LYS A 42 20.47 -5.82 3.97
CA LYS A 42 20.03 -4.68 4.79
C LYS A 42 18.51 -4.71 5.04
N LEU A 43 17.72 -5.11 4.04
CA LEU A 43 16.27 -5.20 4.14
C LEU A 43 15.84 -6.33 5.09
N GLN A 44 16.39 -7.54 4.94
CA GLN A 44 16.05 -8.67 5.81
C GLN A 44 16.58 -8.48 7.24
N SER A 45 17.74 -7.83 7.41
CA SER A 45 18.26 -7.41 8.72
C SER A 45 17.24 -6.48 9.41
N HIS A 46 16.75 -5.45 8.72
CA HIS A 46 15.73 -4.56 9.25
C HIS A 46 14.41 -5.32 9.57
N MET A 47 13.88 -6.12 8.64
CA MET A 47 12.64 -6.88 8.86
C MET A 47 12.76 -7.95 9.96
N SER A 48 13.97 -8.41 10.30
CA SER A 48 14.21 -9.38 11.37
C SER A 48 14.15 -8.77 12.78
N ALA A 49 14.28 -7.45 12.90
CA ALA A 49 14.25 -6.75 14.19
C ALA A 49 12.90 -6.92 14.89
N ALA A 50 11.83 -6.42 14.26
CA ALA A 50 10.46 -6.42 14.79
C ALA A 50 9.78 -7.81 14.81
N ARG A 51 10.36 -8.80 14.13
CA ARG A 51 9.77 -10.14 13.98
C ARG A 51 10.11 -11.07 15.15
N ASN A 52 9.09 -11.45 15.92
CA ASN A 52 9.23 -12.39 17.04
C ASN A 52 9.43 -13.86 16.61
N ASP A 53 9.18 -14.20 15.34
CA ASP A 53 9.51 -15.52 14.80
C ASP A 53 10.98 -15.65 14.37
N VAL A 54 11.72 -14.54 14.28
CA VAL A 54 13.16 -14.54 13.96
C VAL A 54 13.99 -14.52 15.24
N VAL A 55 14.79 -15.57 15.44
CA VAL A 55 15.62 -15.78 16.65
C VAL A 55 17.09 -15.43 16.45
N ALA A 56 17.58 -15.42 15.21
CA ALA A 56 18.97 -15.09 14.90
C ALA A 56 19.14 -14.46 13.51
N PHE A 57 20.14 -13.59 13.39
CA PHE A 57 20.65 -13.05 12.12
C PHE A 57 22.18 -13.11 12.13
N ILE A 58 22.75 -14.04 11.35
CA ILE A 58 24.18 -14.40 11.37
C ILE A 58 24.88 -13.92 10.09
N VAL A 59 25.87 -13.03 10.20
CA VAL A 59 26.62 -12.52 9.02
C VAL A 59 28.11 -12.37 9.35
N PRO A 60 29.00 -12.28 8.34
CA PRO A 60 30.43 -12.12 8.57
C PRO A 60 30.76 -10.86 9.38
N ASP A 61 31.83 -10.93 10.17
CA ASP A 61 32.31 -9.82 10.98
C ASP A 61 32.63 -8.57 10.14
N GLY A 62 32.52 -7.38 10.74
CA GLY A 62 32.66 -6.09 10.03
C GLY A 62 31.55 -5.74 9.03
N TYR A 63 30.59 -6.64 8.73
CA TYR A 63 29.39 -6.25 7.95
C TYR A 63 28.54 -5.20 8.68
N ALA A 64 28.62 -5.19 10.02
CA ALA A 64 28.13 -4.13 10.90
C ALA A 64 28.61 -2.74 10.46
N ASP A 65 29.93 -2.55 10.47
CA ASP A 65 30.58 -1.24 10.26
C ASP A 65 30.57 -0.83 8.79
N SER A 66 30.44 -1.78 7.86
CA SER A 66 30.23 -1.52 6.44
C SER A 66 28.88 -0.89 6.09
N GLY A 67 27.95 -0.79 7.05
CA GLY A 67 26.59 -0.28 6.85
C GLY A 67 25.70 -1.15 5.95
N ARG A 68 26.15 -2.36 5.58
CA ARG A 68 25.41 -3.37 4.79
C ARG A 68 24.34 -4.10 5.62
N ILE A 69 24.50 -4.10 6.93
CA ILE A 69 23.46 -4.36 7.92
C ILE A 69 23.43 -3.19 8.91
N ALA A 70 22.44 -3.18 9.80
CA ALA A 70 22.39 -2.24 10.90
C ALA A 70 22.13 -3.01 12.21
N PRO A 71 23.18 -3.43 12.93
CA PRO A 71 23.05 -4.15 14.22
C PRO A 71 22.57 -3.22 15.36
N SER A 72 22.31 -1.95 15.03
CA SER A 72 21.54 -1.00 15.82
C SER A 72 20.03 -1.24 15.78
N ILE A 73 19.51 -1.95 14.77
CA ILE A 73 18.08 -2.14 14.50
C ILE A 73 17.64 -3.54 14.93
N VAL A 74 18.39 -4.57 14.51
CA VAL A 74 18.28 -5.91 15.08
C VAL A 74 18.54 -5.79 16.59
N SER A 75 17.67 -6.35 17.46
CA SER A 75 18.03 -6.46 18.88
C SER A 75 19.41 -7.12 18.98
N THR A 76 20.31 -6.57 19.80
CA THR A 76 21.66 -7.12 19.97
C THR A 76 21.62 -8.59 20.42
N GLU A 77 20.51 -9.03 21.01
CA GLU A 77 20.22 -10.41 21.39
C GLU A 77 19.91 -11.33 20.18
N LYS A 78 19.47 -10.80 19.04
CA LYS A 78 19.23 -11.57 17.79
C LYS A 78 20.43 -11.56 16.84
N TYR A 79 21.32 -10.58 16.95
CA TYR A 79 22.49 -10.47 16.08
C TYR A 79 23.60 -11.47 16.47
N ILE A 80 24.28 -12.06 15.48
CA ILE A 80 25.52 -12.83 15.66
C ILE A 80 26.52 -12.41 14.58
N ALA A 81 27.67 -11.87 15.00
CA ALA A 81 28.82 -11.65 14.12
C ALA A 81 29.61 -12.96 13.95
N TYR A 82 29.92 -13.31 12.71
CA TYR A 82 30.68 -14.49 12.34
C TYR A 82 32.10 -14.11 11.89
N SER A 83 33.09 -14.30 12.75
CA SER A 83 34.52 -14.24 12.37
C SER A 83 35.13 -15.64 12.23
N THR A 84 34.80 -16.57 13.14
CA THR A 84 35.21 -17.98 13.08
C THR A 84 34.13 -18.89 13.65
N ASP A 85 34.19 -20.19 13.33
CA ASP A 85 33.31 -21.22 13.89
C ASP A 85 33.41 -21.30 15.44
N ALA A 86 34.58 -21.01 16.02
CA ALA A 86 34.76 -20.93 17.47
C ALA A 86 34.00 -19.75 18.10
N ARG A 87 33.98 -18.57 17.46
CA ARG A 87 33.17 -17.41 17.89
C ARG A 87 31.67 -17.67 17.73
N LEU A 88 31.27 -18.41 16.70
CA LEU A 88 29.88 -18.85 16.54
C LEU A 88 29.45 -19.79 17.67
N VAL A 89 30.30 -20.76 18.05
CA VAL A 89 30.06 -21.65 19.21
C VAL A 89 29.96 -20.86 20.52
N GLU A 90 30.86 -19.90 20.77
CA GLU A 90 30.79 -19.01 21.94
C GLU A 90 29.45 -18.26 22.00
N ALA A 91 29.02 -17.67 20.87
CA ALA A 91 27.76 -16.92 20.77
C ALA A 91 26.49 -17.79 20.89
N LEU A 92 26.56 -19.08 20.55
CA LEU A 92 25.48 -20.05 20.72
C LEU A 92 25.43 -20.63 22.14
N ASN A 93 26.59 -20.92 22.74
CA ASN A 93 26.68 -21.39 24.12
C ASN A 93 26.22 -20.31 25.11
N ALA A 94 26.51 -19.04 24.84
CA ALA A 94 25.96 -17.90 25.59
C ALA A 94 24.42 -17.82 25.54
N ARG A 95 23.77 -18.48 24.57
CA ARG A 95 22.30 -18.58 24.42
C ARG A 95 21.72 -19.89 24.96
N GLY A 96 22.54 -20.74 25.59
CA GLY A 96 22.11 -21.98 26.24
C GLY A 96 22.51 -23.28 25.52
N ALA A 97 23.22 -23.21 24.39
CA ALA A 97 23.79 -24.40 23.76
C ALA A 97 24.99 -24.97 24.57
N LYS A 98 25.40 -26.19 24.23
CA LYS A 98 26.57 -26.91 24.75
C LYS A 98 27.33 -27.56 23.58
N LEU A 99 27.80 -26.71 22.66
CA LEU A 99 28.66 -27.10 21.56
C LEU A 99 30.13 -27.04 21.98
N ASP A 100 30.92 -28.03 21.54
CA ASP A 100 32.38 -27.99 21.66
C ASP A 100 33.01 -27.01 20.66
N ALA A 101 34.12 -26.38 21.03
CA ALA A 101 34.81 -25.42 20.16
C ALA A 101 35.61 -26.15 19.06
N PRO A 102 35.34 -25.89 17.76
CA PRO A 102 35.98 -26.61 16.66
C PRO A 102 37.44 -26.19 16.47
N THR A 103 38.32 -27.17 16.32
CA THR A 103 39.77 -26.97 16.11
C THR A 103 40.12 -26.94 14.63
N GLY A 104 40.27 -25.73 14.06
CA GLY A 104 40.76 -25.51 12.70
C GLY A 104 40.07 -24.30 12.04
N GLU A 105 40.85 -23.29 11.69
CA GLU A 105 40.32 -22.05 11.08
C GLU A 105 40.40 -22.11 9.55
N GLN A 106 39.35 -21.64 8.87
CA GLN A 106 39.38 -21.43 7.41
C GLN A 106 38.60 -20.16 7.02
N PRO A 107 39.29 -19.07 6.62
CA PRO A 107 38.64 -17.84 6.16
C PRO A 107 37.88 -18.01 4.83
N LEU A 108 36.91 -17.12 4.58
CA LEU A 108 36.11 -17.08 3.35
C LEU A 108 36.90 -16.47 2.17
N ASP A 109 36.74 -17.05 0.98
CA ASP A 109 37.43 -16.65 -0.25
C ASP A 109 36.80 -15.37 -0.89
N PRO A 110 37.56 -14.27 -1.07
CA PRO A 110 37.08 -13.06 -1.74
C PRO A 110 36.73 -13.24 -3.24
N ALA A 111 37.23 -14.27 -3.92
CA ALA A 111 37.03 -14.44 -5.36
C ALA A 111 35.55 -14.68 -5.73
N ALA A 112 34.83 -15.48 -4.94
CA ALA A 112 33.42 -15.79 -5.16
C ALA A 112 32.52 -14.53 -5.12
N PHE A 113 32.88 -13.52 -4.31
CA PHE A 113 32.13 -12.27 -4.17
C PHE A 113 32.13 -11.44 -5.47
N MET A 114 33.25 -11.42 -6.21
CA MET A 114 33.37 -10.67 -7.46
C MET A 114 32.61 -11.32 -8.62
N GLN A 115 32.53 -12.65 -8.65
CA GLN A 115 31.98 -13.36 -9.79
C GLN A 115 30.45 -13.23 -9.92
N ALA A 116 29.75 -13.14 -8.79
CA ALA A 116 28.30 -12.89 -8.77
C ALA A 116 27.89 -11.49 -9.25
N LEU A 117 28.80 -10.51 -9.21
CA LEU A 117 28.53 -9.13 -9.61
C LEU A 117 28.50 -8.97 -11.15
N ALA A 118 29.30 -9.77 -11.87
CA ALA A 118 29.45 -9.68 -13.31
C ALA A 118 28.22 -10.22 -14.09
N THR A 119 27.55 -11.26 -13.57
CA THR A 119 26.44 -11.93 -14.28
C THR A 119 25.21 -11.05 -14.47
N LEU A 120 25.01 -10.06 -13.59
CA LEU A 120 23.82 -9.18 -13.62
C LEU A 120 23.90 -8.13 -14.75
N ALA A 121 25.09 -7.78 -15.21
CA ALA A 121 25.30 -6.72 -16.21
C ALA A 121 24.96 -7.13 -17.66
N ALA A 122 24.86 -8.44 -17.94
CA ALA A 122 24.74 -8.96 -19.31
C ALA A 122 23.29 -9.02 -19.86
N ALA A 123 22.28 -8.71 -19.06
CA ALA A 123 20.88 -9.07 -19.33
C ALA A 123 20.00 -7.94 -19.93
N GLN A 124 20.55 -6.81 -20.38
CA GLN A 124 19.78 -5.62 -20.78
C GLN A 124 20.28 -4.96 -22.08
N GLY A 125 19.74 -5.33 -23.26
CA GLY A 125 20.00 -4.59 -24.52
C GLY A 125 19.33 -5.12 -25.81
N ALA A 126 18.96 -4.17 -26.71
CA ALA A 126 18.41 -4.26 -28.09
C ALA A 126 16.89 -4.55 -28.28
N ASN A 127 16.06 -3.89 -29.14
CA ASN A 127 16.13 -2.95 -30.32
C ASN A 127 16.05 -3.64 -31.72
N THR A 128 15.47 -3.13 -32.85
CA THR A 128 14.63 -1.95 -33.30
C THR A 128 14.28 -2.12 -34.83
N VAL A 129 13.31 -1.50 -35.54
CA VAL A 129 11.94 -0.95 -35.29
C VAL A 129 11.26 -0.48 -36.62
N ALA A 130 9.93 -0.69 -36.81
CA ALA A 130 9.02 -0.04 -37.82
C ALA A 130 9.38 -0.21 -39.35
N PRO A 131 8.82 0.52 -40.38
CA PRO A 131 7.66 1.46 -40.47
C PRO A 131 6.76 1.44 -41.79
N GLN A 132 5.60 2.18 -41.77
CA GLN A 132 4.87 2.88 -42.89
C GLN A 132 4.20 2.04 -44.05
N GLN A 133 3.19 2.47 -44.87
CA GLN A 133 2.34 3.70 -45.09
C GLN A 133 0.95 3.29 -45.73
N ALA A 134 -0.03 4.01 -46.35
CA ALA A 134 -0.30 5.38 -46.90
C ALA A 134 -1.86 5.75 -46.94
N THR A 135 -2.35 6.65 -47.83
CA THR A 135 -3.76 7.19 -47.99
C THR A 135 -4.06 7.60 -49.50
N PRO A 136 -5.05 8.42 -50.01
CA PRO A 136 -6.26 9.17 -49.47
C PRO A 136 -7.56 9.32 -50.40
N THR A 137 -8.56 10.15 -49.99
CA THR A 137 -9.66 10.85 -50.79
C THR A 137 -10.81 10.02 -51.46
N VAL A 138 -11.94 10.51 -52.06
CA VAL A 138 -12.50 11.85 -52.51
C VAL A 138 -14.08 11.92 -52.46
N ALA A 139 -14.73 13.08 -52.72
CA ALA A 139 -16.21 13.36 -52.91
C ALA A 139 -16.44 14.75 -53.62
N PRO A 140 -17.65 15.40 -53.81
CA PRO A 140 -19.10 15.13 -53.55
C PRO A 140 -20.12 15.63 -54.68
N ALA A 141 -21.38 16.04 -54.32
CA ALA A 141 -22.35 16.95 -55.03
C ALA A 141 -23.21 16.42 -56.25
N ALA A 142 -24.34 17.01 -56.73
CA ALA A 142 -25.46 17.88 -56.22
C ALA A 142 -26.64 18.08 -57.26
N ALA A 143 -27.72 18.84 -56.94
CA ALA A 143 -28.87 19.36 -57.78
C ALA A 143 -29.92 18.33 -58.36
N SER A 144 -31.27 18.45 -58.27
CA SER A 144 -32.32 19.43 -58.69
C SER A 144 -32.50 19.56 -60.24
N THR A 145 -33.69 19.56 -60.88
CA THR A 145 -35.07 19.99 -60.53
C THR A 145 -36.19 19.24 -61.30
N ASN A 146 -37.43 19.17 -60.77
CA ASN A 146 -38.70 19.05 -61.55
C ASN A 146 -39.93 19.28 -60.64
N ALA A 147 -40.12 20.51 -60.14
CA ALA A 147 -40.85 20.76 -58.89
C ALA A 147 -42.40 20.67 -58.95
N ASP A 148 -43.04 21.27 -59.96
CA ASP A 148 -44.45 21.66 -59.83
C ASP A 148 -45.49 20.59 -60.19
N VAL A 149 -45.12 19.56 -60.94
CA VAL A 149 -46.01 18.39 -61.20
C VAL A 149 -45.98 17.40 -60.03
N ALA A 150 -44.82 17.23 -59.40
CA ALA A 150 -44.65 16.29 -58.29
C ALA A 150 -45.44 16.70 -57.04
N ARG A 151 -45.62 18.02 -56.79
CA ARG A 151 -46.28 18.52 -55.56
C ARG A 151 -47.74 18.07 -55.45
N LEU A 152 -48.51 18.19 -56.54
CA LEU A 152 -49.93 17.83 -56.57
C LEU A 152 -50.13 16.30 -56.44
N GLN A 153 -49.27 15.50 -57.08
CA GLN A 153 -49.31 14.04 -56.91
C GLN A 153 -48.86 13.61 -55.50
N ALA A 154 -47.92 14.35 -54.88
CA ALA A 154 -47.47 14.11 -53.53
C ALA A 154 -48.55 14.42 -52.48
N GLU A 155 -49.35 15.48 -52.65
CA GLU A 155 -50.46 15.81 -51.75
C GLU A 155 -51.53 14.71 -51.75
N LEU A 156 -51.93 14.20 -52.93
CA LEU A 156 -52.88 13.08 -53.05
C LEU A 156 -52.32 11.78 -52.46
N ASN A 157 -51.04 11.47 -52.74
CA ASN A 157 -50.37 10.30 -52.15
C ASN A 157 -50.16 10.42 -50.63
N ALA A 158 -49.98 11.64 -50.10
CA ALA A 158 -49.88 11.89 -48.66
C ALA A 158 -51.22 11.73 -47.94
N ALA A 159 -52.34 12.10 -48.57
CA ALA A 159 -53.68 11.81 -48.05
C ALA A 159 -53.93 10.29 -47.94
N ASN A 160 -53.64 9.54 -49.02
CA ASN A 160 -53.79 8.08 -49.04
C ASN A 160 -52.84 7.38 -48.06
N ARG A 161 -51.60 7.86 -47.90
CA ARG A 161 -50.67 7.35 -46.87
C ARG A 161 -51.20 7.60 -45.46
N LYS A 162 -51.70 8.80 -45.14
CA LYS A 162 -52.29 9.10 -43.83
C LYS A 162 -53.50 8.21 -43.50
N LEU A 163 -54.29 7.83 -44.50
CA LEU A 163 -55.39 6.89 -44.30
C LEU A 163 -54.86 5.50 -43.91
N ALA A 164 -53.92 4.96 -44.69
CA ALA A 164 -53.28 3.66 -44.41
C ALA A 164 -52.48 3.66 -43.09
N GLU A 165 -51.85 4.78 -42.73
CA GLU A 165 -51.17 4.98 -41.44
C GLU A 165 -52.18 4.97 -40.27
N GLN A 166 -53.37 5.55 -40.44
CA GLN A 166 -54.43 5.49 -39.42
C GLN A 166 -55.04 4.08 -39.27
N GLU A 167 -55.25 3.36 -40.37
CA GLU A 167 -55.70 1.96 -40.32
C GLU A 167 -54.63 1.04 -39.69
N ALA A 168 -53.35 1.26 -40.00
CA ALA A 168 -52.23 0.57 -39.35
C ALA A 168 -52.14 0.88 -37.85
N LEU A 169 -52.34 2.14 -37.44
CA LEU A 169 -52.37 2.55 -36.02
C LEU A 169 -53.55 1.93 -35.26
N LEU A 170 -54.72 1.80 -35.90
CA LEU A 170 -55.89 1.14 -35.30
C LEU A 170 -55.65 -0.36 -35.10
N ASN A 171 -55.12 -1.06 -36.11
CA ASN A 171 -54.75 -2.48 -35.98
C ASN A 171 -53.61 -2.69 -34.96
N THR A 172 -52.66 -1.76 -34.87
CA THR A 172 -51.61 -1.80 -33.83
C THR A 172 -52.24 -1.72 -32.44
N ARG A 173 -53.13 -0.75 -32.19
CA ARG A 173 -53.83 -0.61 -30.90
C ARG A 173 -54.69 -1.82 -30.52
N ALA A 174 -55.32 -2.49 -31.50
CA ALA A 174 -56.03 -3.73 -31.24
C ALA A 174 -55.07 -4.81 -30.68
N SER A 175 -53.91 -4.99 -31.30
CA SER A 175 -52.88 -5.94 -30.83
C SER A 175 -52.24 -5.56 -29.47
N GLU A 176 -52.23 -4.26 -29.14
CA GLU A 176 -51.81 -3.78 -27.81
C GLU A 176 -52.86 -4.12 -26.74
N SER A 177 -54.15 -4.09 -27.07
CA SER A 177 -55.22 -4.48 -26.14
C SER A 177 -55.17 -5.96 -25.78
N ASP A 178 -54.93 -6.85 -26.74
CA ASP A 178 -54.77 -8.30 -26.49
C ASP A 178 -53.51 -8.62 -25.67
N ARG A 179 -52.44 -7.81 -25.85
CA ARG A 179 -51.23 -7.87 -25.03
C ARG A 179 -51.48 -7.43 -23.58
N ILE A 180 -52.32 -6.43 -23.34
CA ILE A 180 -52.68 -6.00 -21.98
C ILE A 180 -53.44 -7.13 -21.27
N ALA A 181 -54.44 -7.74 -21.92
CA ALA A 181 -55.21 -8.84 -21.34
C ALA A 181 -54.35 -10.07 -20.99
N THR A 182 -53.33 -10.39 -21.80
CA THR A 182 -52.37 -11.47 -21.48
C THR A 182 -51.39 -11.09 -20.36
N LEU A 183 -50.96 -9.82 -20.27
CA LEU A 183 -50.13 -9.35 -19.17
C LEU A 183 -50.87 -9.37 -17.81
N GLU A 184 -52.18 -9.10 -17.78
CA GLU A 184 -52.99 -9.19 -16.54
C GLU A 184 -53.15 -10.64 -16.06
N ALA A 185 -53.29 -11.60 -16.98
CA ALA A 185 -53.30 -13.04 -16.66
C ALA A 185 -51.94 -13.52 -16.12
N ASP A 186 -50.83 -13.02 -16.68
CA ASP A 186 -49.48 -13.32 -16.19
C ASP A 186 -49.20 -12.68 -14.82
N ALA A 187 -49.63 -11.43 -14.60
CA ALA A 187 -49.49 -10.75 -13.31
C ALA A 187 -50.26 -11.47 -12.19
N THR A 188 -51.47 -11.97 -12.47
CA THR A 188 -52.26 -12.74 -11.48
C THR A 188 -51.72 -14.15 -11.23
N ARG A 189 -50.99 -14.76 -12.20
CA ARG A 189 -50.19 -15.98 -11.96
C ARG A 189 -49.01 -15.70 -11.03
N LEU A 190 -48.20 -14.69 -11.36
CA LEU A 190 -47.02 -14.28 -10.58
C LEU A 190 -47.36 -13.87 -9.15
N ALA A 191 -48.52 -13.25 -8.92
CA ALA A 191 -48.98 -12.89 -7.58
C ALA A 191 -49.23 -14.11 -6.67
N ARG A 192 -49.71 -15.24 -7.23
CA ARG A 192 -49.89 -16.50 -6.48
C ARG A 192 -48.56 -17.20 -6.22
N GLU A 193 -47.73 -17.30 -7.24
CA GLU A 193 -46.39 -17.90 -7.17
C GLU A 193 -45.51 -17.17 -6.14
N LYS A 194 -45.59 -15.83 -6.09
CA LYS A 194 -44.99 -15.02 -5.04
C LYS A 194 -45.52 -15.38 -3.64
N ALA A 195 -46.83 -15.53 -3.46
CA ALA A 195 -47.42 -15.83 -2.15
C ALA A 195 -46.99 -17.20 -1.61
N ASP A 196 -46.89 -18.23 -2.48
CA ASP A 196 -46.36 -19.53 -2.09
C ASP A 196 -44.84 -19.50 -1.84
N LEU A 197 -44.07 -18.69 -2.57
CA LEU A 197 -42.64 -18.45 -2.28
C LEU A 197 -42.44 -17.71 -0.94
N GLU A 198 -43.21 -16.67 -0.63
CA GLU A 198 -43.17 -15.99 0.68
C GLU A 198 -43.51 -16.98 1.81
N LYS A 199 -44.48 -17.87 1.59
CA LYS A 199 -44.85 -18.94 2.52
C LYS A 199 -43.74 -19.97 2.71
N GLN A 200 -43.01 -20.34 1.66
CA GLN A 200 -41.82 -21.21 1.75
C GLN A 200 -40.66 -20.53 2.48
N VAL A 201 -40.37 -19.26 2.18
CA VAL A 201 -39.33 -18.47 2.87
C VAL A 201 -39.61 -18.39 4.37
N MET A 202 -40.87 -18.20 4.79
CA MET A 202 -41.26 -18.18 6.20
C MET A 202 -41.10 -19.54 6.92
N HIS A 203 -40.94 -20.66 6.20
CA HIS A 203 -40.64 -21.97 6.77
C HIS A 203 -39.14 -22.34 6.66
N GLY A 204 -38.32 -21.50 6.02
CA GLY A 204 -36.87 -21.66 5.88
C GLY A 204 -36.10 -21.34 7.17
N GLY A 205 -36.26 -22.15 8.21
CA GLY A 205 -35.81 -21.87 9.58
C GLY A 205 -34.30 -21.61 9.79
N SER A 206 -33.44 -21.89 8.80
CA SER A 206 -32.00 -21.65 8.88
C SER A 206 -31.63 -20.16 8.88
N ASP A 207 -32.21 -19.34 8.00
CA ASP A 207 -31.85 -17.92 7.87
C ASP A 207 -32.35 -17.10 9.08
N VAL A 208 -33.51 -17.45 9.64
CA VAL A 208 -34.03 -16.81 10.87
C VAL A 208 -33.11 -17.10 12.07
N GLU A 209 -32.67 -18.35 12.23
CA GLU A 209 -31.73 -18.74 13.31
C GLU A 209 -30.33 -18.16 13.08
N LEU A 210 -29.85 -18.10 11.83
CA LEU A 210 -28.58 -17.44 11.49
C LEU A 210 -28.63 -15.93 11.78
N ARG A 211 -29.70 -15.23 11.42
CA ARG A 211 -29.91 -13.82 11.78
C ARG A 211 -29.99 -13.62 13.29
N LYS A 212 -30.68 -14.52 14.01
CA LYS A 212 -30.77 -14.48 15.47
C LYS A 212 -29.41 -14.67 16.15
N ARG A 213 -28.56 -15.56 15.60
CA ARG A 213 -27.16 -15.74 16.02
C ARG A 213 -26.28 -14.54 15.64
N LEU A 214 -26.48 -13.96 14.45
CA LEU A 214 -25.78 -12.75 14.03
C LEU A 214 -26.10 -11.58 14.96
N THR A 215 -27.38 -11.31 15.26
CA THR A 215 -27.77 -10.26 16.21
C THR A 215 -27.37 -10.56 17.66
N ALA A 216 -27.20 -11.82 18.05
CA ALA A 216 -26.57 -12.17 19.32
C ALA A 216 -25.05 -11.90 19.31
N PHE A 217 -24.37 -12.19 18.19
CA PHE A 217 -22.96 -11.90 17.98
C PHE A 217 -22.69 -10.39 17.96
N GLU A 218 -23.42 -9.61 17.15
CA GLU A 218 -23.41 -8.13 17.07
C GLU A 218 -23.55 -7.44 18.44
N ARG A 219 -24.29 -8.06 19.37
CA ARG A 219 -24.50 -7.54 20.73
C ARG A 219 -23.41 -7.96 21.73
N SER A 220 -22.55 -8.91 21.36
CA SER A 220 -21.50 -9.46 22.22
C SER A 220 -20.35 -8.47 22.47
N PRO A 221 -19.53 -8.67 23.52
CA PRO A 221 -18.30 -7.89 23.72
C PRO A 221 -17.34 -7.99 22.54
N PHE A 222 -17.29 -9.14 21.85
CA PHE A 222 -16.41 -9.35 20.70
C PHE A 222 -16.83 -8.53 19.49
N ALA A 223 -18.14 -8.45 19.17
CA ALA A 223 -18.58 -7.58 18.07
C ALA A 223 -18.56 -6.09 18.44
N ARG A 224 -18.58 -5.74 19.74
CA ARG A 224 -18.33 -4.37 20.19
C ARG A 224 -16.85 -3.99 20.08
N LEU A 225 -15.95 -4.90 20.43
CA LEU A 225 -14.50 -4.74 20.18
C LEU A 225 -14.22 -4.68 18.68
N ASP A 226 -14.81 -5.57 17.89
CA ASP A 226 -14.76 -5.55 16.43
C ASP A 226 -15.27 -4.23 15.87
N ALA A 227 -16.40 -3.70 16.36
CA ALA A 227 -16.89 -2.37 16.00
C ALA A 227 -15.89 -1.25 16.36
N PHE A 228 -15.24 -1.31 17.53
CA PHE A 228 -14.20 -0.36 17.93
C PHE A 228 -12.87 -0.50 17.16
N SER A 229 -12.56 -1.67 16.58
CA SER A 229 -11.44 -1.83 15.64
C SER A 229 -11.82 -1.55 14.19
N ASN A 230 -13.10 -1.67 13.84
CA ASN A 230 -13.61 -1.52 12.49
C ASN A 230 -13.94 -0.06 12.15
N ALA A 231 -13.83 0.17 10.85
CA ALA A 231 -13.96 1.43 10.17
C ALA A 231 -15.19 2.29 10.52
N ASP A 232 -16.29 1.66 10.94
CA ASP A 232 -17.59 2.29 11.04
C ASP A 232 -17.87 2.89 12.44
N SER A 233 -17.02 2.67 13.45
CA SER A 233 -17.04 3.44 14.71
C SER A 233 -16.19 4.71 14.59
N ILE A 234 -16.80 5.79 14.11
CA ILE A 234 -16.07 7.03 13.82
C ILE A 234 -15.74 7.79 15.12
N LEU A 235 -14.61 7.45 15.74
CA LEU A 235 -13.90 8.32 16.67
C LEU A 235 -13.32 9.53 15.90
N THR A 236 -14.17 10.52 15.62
CA THR A 236 -13.78 11.82 15.04
C THR A 236 -13.02 12.66 16.09
N LEU A 237 -11.84 12.16 16.48
CA LEU A 237 -10.92 12.84 17.38
C LEU A 237 -10.25 13.99 16.64
N SER A 238 -10.90 15.15 16.65
CA SER A 238 -10.27 16.40 16.22
C SER A 238 -9.06 16.69 17.10
N LEU A 239 -7.86 16.65 16.52
CA LEU A 239 -6.63 17.02 17.19
C LEU A 239 -6.49 18.56 17.13
N PRO A 240 -6.61 19.29 18.26
CA PRO A 240 -6.67 20.76 18.22
C PRO A 240 -5.38 21.38 17.67
N THR A 241 -4.24 20.72 17.90
CA THR A 241 -2.92 21.12 17.39
C THR A 241 -2.76 20.96 15.88
N ILE A 242 -3.69 20.28 15.20
CA ILE A 242 -3.76 20.21 13.73
C ILE A 242 -4.79 21.21 13.20
N ALA A 243 -5.92 21.38 13.89
CA ALA A 243 -6.96 22.35 13.52
C ALA A 243 -6.43 23.81 13.39
N THR A 244 -5.34 24.15 14.09
CA THR A 244 -4.70 25.47 14.06
C THR A 244 -3.52 25.60 13.07
N LEU A 245 -3.38 24.70 12.08
CA LEU A 245 -2.33 24.80 11.06
C LEU A 245 -2.43 26.08 10.24
N SER A 246 -1.33 26.83 10.15
CA SER A 246 -1.28 28.08 9.38
C SER A 246 -1.33 27.85 7.86
N PRO A 247 -1.85 28.80 7.05
CA PRO A 247 -1.90 28.64 5.59
C PRO A 247 -0.53 28.40 4.93
N THR A 248 0.54 28.95 5.50
CA THR A 248 1.93 28.70 5.07
C THR A 248 2.30 27.23 5.19
N VAL A 249 1.96 26.61 6.33
CA VAL A 249 2.21 25.18 6.57
C VAL A 249 1.33 24.32 5.67
N VAL A 250 0.03 24.63 5.55
CA VAL A 250 -0.88 23.88 4.67
C VAL A 250 -0.44 23.91 3.20
N LYS A 251 0.18 25.01 2.75
CA LYS A 251 0.73 25.13 1.39
C LYS A 251 1.97 24.27 1.14
N CYS A 252 2.82 24.03 2.14
CA CYS A 252 4.05 23.23 1.99
C CYS A 252 3.91 21.78 2.48
N LEU A 253 2.75 21.40 3.02
CA LEU A 253 2.49 20.07 3.58
C LEU A 253 1.92 19.11 2.54
N HIS A 254 2.56 17.95 2.43
CA HIS A 254 2.13 16.78 1.67
C HIS A 254 2.04 15.60 2.65
N VAL A 255 0.91 14.90 2.69
CA VAL A 255 0.66 13.84 3.69
C VAL A 255 0.49 12.50 3.00
N ILE A 256 1.30 11.52 3.38
CA ILE A 256 1.42 10.22 2.69
C ILE A 256 1.29 9.08 3.70
N PHE A 257 0.51 8.06 3.36
CA PHE A 257 0.31 6.85 4.18
C PHE A 257 0.55 5.59 3.34
N PRO A 258 1.23 4.55 3.85
CA PRO A 258 1.14 3.21 3.28
C PRO A 258 -0.29 2.65 3.44
N GLY A 259 -0.88 2.14 2.36
CA GLY A 259 -2.21 1.51 2.42
C GLY A 259 -2.25 0.21 3.23
N THR A 260 -1.10 -0.47 3.34
CA THR A 260 -0.87 -1.68 4.14
C THR A 260 0.57 -1.73 4.65
N GLY A 261 0.86 -2.62 5.60
CA GLY A 261 2.25 -2.96 5.98
C GLY A 261 3.08 -3.56 4.84
N GLY A 262 2.44 -4.24 3.86
CA GLY A 262 3.13 -4.73 2.66
C GLY A 262 3.62 -3.58 1.77
N ALA A 263 2.77 -2.55 1.60
CA ALA A 263 3.04 -1.39 0.76
C ALA A 263 4.19 -0.50 1.26
N VAL A 264 4.70 -0.70 2.48
CA VAL A 264 5.77 0.11 3.10
C VAL A 264 7.03 0.17 2.23
N LYS A 265 7.47 -0.96 1.66
CA LYS A 265 8.67 -1.02 0.80
C LYS A 265 8.54 -0.19 -0.48
N THR A 266 7.32 -0.13 -1.03
CA THR A 266 6.97 0.68 -2.20
C THR A 266 6.76 2.14 -1.82
N ALA A 267 6.07 2.41 -0.70
CA ALA A 267 5.86 3.75 -0.18
C ALA A 267 7.19 4.51 -0.05
N TYR A 268 8.21 3.96 0.62
CA TYR A 268 9.50 4.63 0.72
C TYR A 268 10.25 4.76 -0.62
N LYS A 269 10.04 3.87 -1.61
CA LYS A 269 10.59 4.04 -2.98
C LYS A 269 9.99 5.28 -3.66
N LEU A 270 8.68 5.44 -3.55
CA LEU A 270 7.97 6.56 -4.17
C LEU A 270 8.16 7.87 -3.39
N ILE A 271 8.22 7.83 -2.05
CA ILE A 271 8.57 8.99 -1.20
C ILE A 271 9.98 9.49 -1.55
N GLN A 272 10.96 8.61 -1.77
CA GLN A 272 12.29 9.01 -2.22
C GLN A 272 12.26 9.71 -3.58
N LYS A 273 11.56 9.14 -4.58
CA LYS A 273 11.41 9.75 -5.91
C LYS A 273 10.70 11.11 -5.82
N TYR A 274 9.60 11.19 -5.07
CA TYR A 274 8.79 12.40 -4.90
C TYR A 274 9.54 13.51 -4.14
N ALA A 275 10.29 13.16 -3.10
CA ALA A 275 11.16 14.12 -2.40
C ALA A 275 12.25 14.68 -3.32
N ALA A 276 12.89 13.84 -4.13
CA ALA A 276 13.87 14.29 -5.12
C ALA A 276 13.25 15.19 -6.22
N GLU A 277 12.01 14.92 -6.63
CA GLU A 277 11.28 15.77 -7.60
C GLU A 277 10.82 17.11 -7.00
N LEU A 278 10.38 17.13 -5.73
CA LEU A 278 10.06 18.38 -5.03
C LEU A 278 11.32 19.24 -4.76
N ALA A 279 12.45 18.60 -4.46
CA ALA A 279 13.72 19.24 -4.15
C ALA A 279 14.29 20.12 -5.29
N TYR A 280 13.82 19.96 -6.53
CA TYR A 280 14.16 20.88 -7.63
C TYR A 280 13.58 22.30 -7.44
N ASN A 281 12.54 22.46 -6.62
CA ASN A 281 11.82 23.73 -6.43
C ASN A 281 12.09 24.39 -5.07
N SER A 282 12.28 23.58 -4.02
CA SER A 282 12.38 24.00 -2.62
C SER A 282 12.94 22.83 -1.80
N PRO A 283 13.84 23.06 -0.82
CA PRO A 283 14.39 21.99 0.02
C PRO A 283 13.29 21.19 0.71
N VAL A 284 13.53 19.91 0.98
CA VAL A 284 12.51 18.99 1.52
C VAL A 284 12.89 18.48 2.90
N CYS A 285 11.91 18.44 3.80
CA CYS A 285 11.94 17.66 5.03
C CYS A 285 10.92 16.54 4.94
N VAL A 286 11.38 15.28 5.04
CA VAL A 286 10.48 14.14 5.26
C VAL A 286 10.36 13.92 6.77
N ILE A 287 9.15 14.04 7.33
CA ILE A 287 8.88 13.75 8.74
C ILE A 287 8.22 12.37 8.79
N ASP A 288 8.89 11.40 9.42
CA ASP A 288 8.49 10.00 9.40
C ASP A 288 8.02 9.51 10.77
N LEU A 289 6.78 9.04 10.81
CA LEU A 289 6.07 8.56 12.00
C LEU A 289 5.81 7.05 11.98
N ASN A 290 6.24 6.35 10.93
CA ASN A 290 6.09 4.91 10.82
C ASN A 290 7.16 4.20 11.65
N VAL A 291 6.76 3.23 12.48
CA VAL A 291 7.69 2.44 13.31
C VAL A 291 8.52 1.48 12.44
N ASP A 292 7.92 0.90 11.40
CA ASP A 292 8.59 0.05 10.41
C ASP A 292 9.27 0.91 9.31
N SER A 293 10.04 1.92 9.71
CA SER A 293 10.62 2.90 8.79
C SER A 293 11.80 2.37 7.98
N LEU A 294 11.74 2.53 6.66
CA LEU A 294 12.86 2.23 5.75
C LEU A 294 13.55 3.52 5.25
N ILE A 295 13.40 4.64 5.97
CA ILE A 295 13.84 5.95 5.50
C ILE A 295 15.37 6.07 5.43
N ASP A 296 16.08 5.60 6.45
CA ASP A 296 17.54 5.53 6.52
C ASP A 296 18.12 4.71 5.34
N TYR A 297 17.52 3.55 5.09
CA TYR A 297 17.87 2.64 4.01
C TYR A 297 17.65 3.25 2.62
N ARG A 298 16.53 3.93 2.38
CA ARG A 298 16.27 4.57 1.08
C ARG A 298 17.13 5.81 0.86
N PHE A 299 17.18 6.69 1.84
CA PHE A 299 17.88 7.97 1.76
C PHE A 299 19.40 7.88 2.01
N GLY A 300 19.93 6.67 2.22
CA GLY A 300 21.35 6.37 2.07
C GLY A 300 22.23 6.91 3.20
N THR A 301 21.72 6.93 4.43
CA THR A 301 22.45 7.42 5.61
C THR A 301 22.46 6.37 6.73
N ASN A 302 23.48 6.45 7.61
CA ASN A 302 23.58 5.63 8.82
C ASN A 302 23.53 6.50 10.09
N ASP A 303 23.78 7.81 9.99
CA ASP A 303 23.96 8.75 11.11
C ASP A 303 22.66 9.47 11.46
N VAL A 304 21.66 8.70 11.90
CA VAL A 304 20.30 9.20 12.15
C VAL A 304 20.20 9.95 13.48
N ILE A 305 19.71 11.20 13.44
CA ILE A 305 19.40 12.01 14.62
C ILE A 305 18.01 11.66 15.17
N ASP A 306 17.91 11.28 16.46
CA ASP A 306 16.63 10.97 17.12
C ASP A 306 15.77 12.24 17.29
N GLY A 307 14.67 12.32 16.54
CA GLY A 307 13.72 13.43 16.61
C GLY A 307 12.69 13.39 17.73
N ARG A 308 12.69 12.36 18.59
CA ARG A 308 11.71 12.14 19.67
C ARG A 308 11.58 13.31 20.64
N ASN A 309 12.71 13.83 21.15
CA ASN A 309 12.69 14.93 22.11
C ASN A 309 12.13 16.21 21.48
N TRP A 310 12.52 16.50 20.23
CA TRP A 310 11.99 17.63 19.48
C TRP A 310 10.48 17.48 19.22
N LEU A 311 9.98 16.34 18.73
CA LEU A 311 8.53 16.15 18.55
C LEU A 311 7.76 16.33 19.86
N THR A 312 8.15 15.60 20.91
CA THR A 312 7.39 15.54 22.17
C THR A 312 7.46 16.81 23.00
N LYS A 313 8.65 17.40 23.19
CA LYS A 313 8.86 18.55 24.07
C LYS A 313 8.99 19.86 23.29
N GLY A 314 9.64 19.82 22.13
CA GLY A 314 10.03 21.00 21.37
C GLY A 314 11.41 21.54 21.76
N ASP A 315 12.13 20.82 22.62
CA ASP A 315 13.47 21.16 23.09
C ASP A 315 14.52 21.00 21.99
N GLY A 316 15.47 21.93 21.94
CA GLY A 316 16.66 21.84 21.09
C GLY A 316 16.48 22.28 19.63
N PRO A 317 17.52 22.12 18.79
CA PRO A 317 17.46 22.40 17.37
C PRO A 317 16.56 21.38 16.65
N ILE A 318 16.10 21.73 15.45
CA ILE A 318 15.31 20.81 14.61
C ILE A 318 16.23 19.66 14.15
N PRO A 319 15.85 18.39 14.39
CA PRO A 319 16.72 17.21 14.26
C PRO A 319 16.82 16.71 12.82
N TYR A 320 17.23 17.58 11.89
CA TYR A 320 17.42 17.22 10.49
C TYR A 320 18.57 16.22 10.33
N THR A 321 18.24 15.02 9.88
CA THR A 321 19.21 14.05 9.36
C THR A 321 19.40 14.33 7.86
N ASP A 322 20.64 14.53 7.43
CA ASP A 322 20.98 14.73 6.02
C ASP A 322 20.98 13.40 5.24
N THR A 323 20.84 13.50 3.91
CA THR A 323 20.64 12.34 3.04
C THR A 323 21.56 12.34 1.83
N SER A 324 21.65 11.20 1.14
CA SER A 324 22.32 11.10 -0.17
C SER A 324 21.54 11.77 -1.31
N VAL A 325 20.37 12.37 -1.04
CA VAL A 325 19.52 13.04 -2.03
C VAL A 325 19.61 14.55 -1.83
N ASN A 326 20.09 15.27 -2.84
CA ASN A 326 20.36 16.71 -2.75
C ASN A 326 19.12 17.52 -2.29
N GLN A 327 19.34 18.45 -1.36
CA GLN A 327 18.32 19.26 -0.69
C GLN A 327 17.20 18.49 0.05
N VAL A 328 17.32 17.17 0.23
CA VAL A 328 16.40 16.39 1.07
C VAL A 328 17.04 16.08 2.41
N SER A 329 16.29 16.34 3.47
CA SER A 329 16.57 16.00 4.87
C SER A 329 15.39 15.21 5.43
N PHE A 330 15.59 14.44 6.50
CA PHE A 330 14.47 13.81 7.22
C PHE A 330 14.55 13.96 8.73
N ILE A 331 13.39 13.78 9.37
CA ILE A 331 13.21 13.67 10.81
C ILE A 331 12.49 12.34 11.05
N THR A 332 13.08 11.47 11.86
CA THR A 332 12.51 10.19 12.28
C THR A 332 12.87 9.93 13.74
N MET A 333 12.27 8.94 14.37
CA MET A 333 12.57 8.58 15.77
C MET A 333 13.91 7.83 15.88
N GLY A 334 14.45 7.36 14.76
CA GLY A 334 15.70 6.60 14.72
C GLY A 334 15.49 5.14 15.08
N ALA A 335 16.18 4.24 14.39
CA ALA A 335 15.86 2.81 14.42
C ALA A 335 16.22 2.07 15.73
N ARG A 336 16.81 2.77 16.71
CA ARG A 336 17.00 2.30 18.11
C ARG A 336 15.87 2.69 19.05
N ALA A 337 14.90 3.47 18.59
CA ALA A 337 14.16 4.40 19.44
C ALA A 337 12.65 4.36 19.18
N TYR A 338 11.98 3.35 19.76
CA TYR A 338 10.51 3.26 19.80
C TYR A 338 9.85 4.47 20.48
N MET A 339 8.85 5.04 19.82
CA MET A 339 7.83 5.93 20.39
C MET A 339 6.48 5.19 20.29
N ASN A 340 5.68 5.22 21.36
CA ASN A 340 4.33 4.66 21.32
C ASN A 340 3.45 5.53 20.41
N ASP A 341 2.74 4.93 19.45
CA ASP A 341 1.85 5.61 18.50
C ASP A 341 0.94 6.67 19.15
N LEU A 342 0.39 6.40 20.34
CA LEU A 342 -0.47 7.34 21.08
C LEU A 342 0.21 8.69 21.36
N THR A 343 1.54 8.72 21.43
CA THR A 343 2.34 9.93 21.62
C THR A 343 2.16 10.91 20.45
N TYR A 344 1.95 10.42 19.22
CA TYR A 344 1.70 11.27 18.05
C TYR A 344 0.40 12.09 18.16
N LEU A 345 -0.55 11.65 18.99
CA LEU A 345 -1.79 12.38 19.29
C LEU A 345 -1.56 13.55 20.27
N LEU A 346 -0.41 13.59 20.94
CA LEU A 346 -0.03 14.61 21.93
C LEU A 346 0.99 15.64 21.38
N VAL A 347 1.42 15.48 20.12
CA VAL A 347 2.37 16.40 19.48
C VAL A 347 1.68 17.71 19.09
N ASP A 348 2.36 18.83 19.33
CA ASP A 348 1.96 20.15 18.81
C ASP A 348 2.31 20.28 17.33
N TRP A 349 1.51 19.65 16.47
CA TRP A 349 1.72 19.62 15.03
C TRP A 349 1.79 21.02 14.40
N ALA A 350 0.97 21.98 14.86
CA ALA A 350 1.04 23.35 14.41
C ALA A 350 2.43 23.96 14.68
N VAL A 351 2.97 23.82 15.89
CA VAL A 351 4.31 24.37 16.20
C VAL A 351 5.43 23.60 15.50
N ARG A 352 5.41 22.26 15.46
CA ARG A 352 6.46 21.46 14.80
C ARG A 352 6.51 21.68 13.30
N LEU A 353 5.35 21.71 12.64
CA LEU A 353 5.29 21.95 11.19
C LEU A 353 5.58 23.43 10.86
N ALA A 354 5.21 24.39 11.71
CA ALA A 354 5.61 25.79 11.57
C ALA A 354 7.09 26.07 11.90
N GLN A 355 7.77 25.21 12.65
CA GLN A 355 9.23 25.22 12.76
C GLN A 355 9.87 24.87 11.41
N VAL A 356 9.53 23.70 10.84
CA VAL A 356 10.10 23.24 9.56
C VAL A 356 9.72 24.15 8.37
N ALA A 357 8.49 24.67 8.33
CA ALA A 357 8.05 25.57 7.26
C ALA A 357 8.74 26.96 7.29
N ARG A 358 9.23 27.41 8.46
CA ARG A 358 9.99 28.67 8.57
C ARG A 358 11.39 28.57 7.98
N ASP A 359 11.96 27.37 7.91
CA ASP A 359 13.23 27.09 7.22
C ASP A 359 13.06 27.02 5.68
N GLY A 360 11.88 27.35 5.16
CA GLY A 360 11.58 27.36 3.72
C GLY A 360 11.44 25.97 3.09
N LYS A 361 11.27 24.92 3.90
CA LYS A 361 11.20 23.52 3.44
C LYS A 361 9.77 23.09 3.04
N GLN A 362 9.65 22.32 1.98
CA GLN A 362 8.50 21.43 1.77
C GLN A 362 8.49 20.34 2.84
N ILE A 363 7.30 19.91 3.27
CA ILE A 363 7.13 18.89 4.30
C ILE A 363 6.40 17.70 3.72
N ILE A 364 7.04 16.54 3.67
CA ILE A 364 6.38 15.25 3.42
C ILE A 364 6.18 14.57 4.77
N LEU A 365 4.94 14.54 5.26
CA LEU A 365 4.58 13.82 6.48
C LEU A 365 4.19 12.38 6.13
N VAL A 366 4.98 11.41 6.61
CA VAL A 366 4.78 9.98 6.39
C VAL A 366 4.14 9.37 7.62
N GLY A 367 2.88 8.94 7.51
CA GLY A 367 2.18 8.25 8.58
C GLY A 367 2.48 6.74 8.62
N PRO A 368 2.29 6.08 9.77
CA PRO A 368 2.23 4.62 9.83
C PRO A 368 1.09 4.07 8.94
N PRO A 369 1.11 2.78 8.56
CA PRO A 369 0.08 2.20 7.70
C PRO A 369 -1.35 2.42 8.22
N ALA A 370 -2.31 2.61 7.32
CA ALA A 370 -3.70 2.98 7.65
C ALA A 370 -4.54 1.86 8.34
N ASN A 371 -3.90 0.83 8.89
CA ASN A 371 -4.53 -0.30 9.57
C ASN A 371 -4.69 -0.11 11.09
N ASN A 372 -4.07 0.92 11.69
CA ASN A 372 -4.12 1.17 13.15
C ASN A 372 -4.92 2.43 13.50
N VAL A 373 -5.47 2.48 14.72
CA VAL A 373 -6.39 3.57 15.14
C VAL A 373 -5.71 4.94 15.16
N VAL A 374 -4.44 5.02 15.55
CA VAL A 374 -3.67 6.28 15.56
C VAL A 374 -3.44 6.78 14.14
N ALA A 375 -3.07 5.89 13.20
CA ALA A 375 -2.92 6.22 11.79
C ALA A 375 -4.23 6.82 11.22
N ARG A 376 -5.38 6.25 11.58
CA ARG A 376 -6.71 6.73 11.16
C ARG A 376 -7.07 8.10 11.78
N VAL A 377 -6.74 8.34 13.05
CA VAL A 377 -6.96 9.65 13.71
C VAL A 377 -6.06 10.72 13.12
N LEU A 378 -4.77 10.45 12.94
CA LEU A 378 -3.83 11.36 12.26
C LEU A 378 -4.30 11.65 10.83
N TYR A 379 -4.71 10.62 10.08
CA TYR A 379 -5.30 10.78 8.75
C TYR A 379 -6.47 11.77 8.76
N MET A 380 -7.49 11.53 9.60
CA MET A 380 -8.70 12.37 9.64
C MET A 380 -8.40 13.81 10.05
N ALA A 381 -7.47 14.02 10.99
CA ALA A 381 -7.06 15.35 11.41
C ALA A 381 -6.34 16.12 10.29
N PHE A 382 -5.36 15.51 9.61
CA PHE A 382 -4.66 16.19 8.50
C PHE A 382 -5.54 16.36 7.25
N ALA A 383 -6.48 15.44 7.01
CA ALA A 383 -7.41 15.50 5.89
C ALA A 383 -8.37 16.69 5.93
N ALA A 384 -8.54 17.34 7.09
CA ALA A 384 -9.25 18.62 7.21
C ALA A 384 -8.51 19.80 6.53
N HIS A 385 -7.21 19.66 6.24
CA HIS A 385 -6.36 20.72 5.68
C HIS A 385 -5.72 20.35 4.32
N LYS A 386 -5.23 19.13 4.15
CA LYS A 386 -4.66 18.60 2.90
C LYS A 386 -5.06 17.14 2.76
N LEU A 387 -5.76 16.79 1.69
CA LEU A 387 -6.24 15.41 1.45
C LEU A 387 -5.05 14.43 1.31
N PRO A 388 -4.88 13.44 2.20
CA PRO A 388 -3.70 12.60 2.18
C PRO A 388 -3.74 11.53 1.07
N THR A 389 -2.55 11.12 0.65
CA THR A 389 -2.33 10.11 -0.40
C THR A 389 -1.97 8.76 0.21
N ALA A 390 -2.79 7.74 -0.05
CA ALA A 390 -2.51 6.35 0.29
C ALA A 390 -1.73 5.68 -0.84
N ILE A 391 -0.54 5.15 -0.56
CA ILE A 391 0.27 4.38 -1.51
C ILE A 391 -0.09 2.90 -1.44
N ILE A 392 -0.38 2.30 -2.60
CA ILE A 392 -0.97 0.97 -2.73
C ILE A 392 -0.16 0.15 -3.72
N ASP A 393 0.30 -1.05 -3.32
CA ASP A 393 0.88 -2.00 -4.26
C ASP A 393 -0.22 -2.61 -5.16
N GLY A 394 0.08 -2.73 -6.44
CA GLY A 394 -0.83 -3.16 -7.50
C GLY A 394 -1.26 -4.64 -7.49
N ASP A 395 -0.93 -5.41 -6.45
CA ASP A 395 -1.25 -6.83 -6.35
C ASP A 395 -2.60 -7.10 -5.66
N ILE A 396 -3.19 -8.27 -5.93
CA ILE A 396 -4.53 -8.62 -5.45
C ILE A 396 -4.66 -8.75 -3.92
N GLN A 397 -3.58 -9.03 -3.19
CA GLN A 397 -3.59 -9.09 -1.73
C GLN A 397 -3.52 -7.68 -1.14
N SER A 398 -2.59 -6.85 -1.61
CA SER A 398 -2.46 -5.44 -1.18
C SER A 398 -3.70 -4.62 -1.48
N LEU A 399 -4.29 -4.76 -2.68
CA LEU A 399 -5.54 -4.08 -3.04
C LEU A 399 -6.71 -4.48 -2.12
N ARG A 400 -6.84 -5.77 -1.75
CA ARG A 400 -7.88 -6.24 -0.83
C ARG A 400 -7.68 -5.73 0.60
N ALA A 401 -6.47 -5.85 1.14
CA ALA A 401 -6.14 -5.36 2.48
C ALA A 401 -6.28 -3.83 2.58
N THR A 402 -5.93 -3.11 1.53
CA THR A 402 -6.12 -1.65 1.46
C THR A 402 -7.59 -1.26 1.49
N LEU A 403 -8.47 -1.96 0.75
CA LEU A 403 -9.91 -1.70 0.80
C LEU A 403 -10.53 -1.89 2.19
N ILE A 404 -9.99 -2.79 3.01
CA ILE A 404 -10.38 -2.95 4.41
C ILE A 404 -9.86 -1.77 5.23
N ASN A 405 -8.57 -1.44 5.12
CA ASN A 405 -7.91 -0.38 5.89
C ASN A 405 -8.47 1.03 5.60
N LEU A 406 -8.79 1.35 4.33
CA LEU A 406 -9.27 2.68 3.93
C LEU A 406 -10.80 2.85 4.09
N ARG A 407 -11.54 1.78 4.40
CA ARG A 407 -12.97 1.87 4.71
C ARG A 407 -13.20 2.84 5.88
N GLY A 408 -14.31 3.58 5.85
CA GLY A 408 -14.73 4.50 6.90
C GLY A 408 -13.83 5.72 7.11
N LEU A 409 -12.78 5.91 6.30
CA LEU A 409 -12.07 7.18 6.25
C LEU A 409 -12.97 8.23 5.58
N ASN A 410 -13.07 9.41 6.20
CA ASN A 410 -13.82 10.54 5.69
C ASN A 410 -13.02 11.84 5.91
N PRO A 411 -12.64 12.58 4.86
CA PRO A 411 -12.82 12.27 3.43
C PRO A 411 -12.09 10.99 2.99
N GLN A 412 -12.39 10.52 1.78
CA GLN A 412 -11.71 9.36 1.18
C GLN A 412 -10.34 9.78 0.59
N PRO A 413 -9.25 9.00 0.78
CA PRO A 413 -7.90 9.37 0.37
C PRO A 413 -7.70 9.41 -1.16
N ARG A 414 -6.63 10.10 -1.60
CA ARG A 414 -6.09 9.88 -2.94
C ARG A 414 -5.41 8.50 -2.96
N ALA A 415 -5.82 7.60 -3.85
CA ALA A 415 -5.21 6.28 -4.01
C ALA A 415 -4.13 6.32 -5.10
N LEU A 416 -2.87 6.10 -4.71
CA LEU A 416 -1.72 6.01 -5.62
C LEU A 416 -1.35 4.53 -5.81
N ILE A 417 -1.79 3.93 -6.92
CA ILE A 417 -1.61 2.49 -7.19
C ILE A 417 -0.37 2.28 -8.04
N TYR A 418 0.66 1.65 -7.46
CA TYR A 418 1.95 1.40 -8.12
C TYR A 418 1.96 0.06 -8.85
N ASN A 419 2.41 0.07 -10.11
CA ASN A 419 2.60 -1.12 -10.96
C ASN A 419 1.44 -2.14 -10.86
N PRO A 420 0.21 -1.77 -11.27
CA PRO A 420 -0.97 -2.63 -11.21
C PRO A 420 -0.75 -3.98 -11.92
N SER A 421 -1.14 -5.07 -11.27
CA SER A 421 -1.08 -6.41 -11.85
C SER A 421 -2.01 -6.53 -13.06
N PRO A 422 -1.56 -7.14 -14.18
CA PRO A 422 -2.40 -7.38 -15.35
C PRO A 422 -3.45 -8.48 -15.13
N ALA A 423 -3.46 -9.15 -13.96
CA ALA A 423 -4.46 -10.16 -13.64
C ALA A 423 -5.87 -9.55 -13.54
N GLY A 424 -6.85 -10.12 -14.25
CA GLY A 424 -8.20 -9.55 -14.36
C GLY A 424 -8.89 -9.29 -13.01
N GLN A 425 -8.65 -10.11 -11.98
CA GLN A 425 -9.18 -9.86 -10.62
C GLN A 425 -8.59 -8.60 -9.97
N ALA A 426 -7.30 -8.29 -10.21
CA ALA A 426 -6.69 -7.06 -9.72
C ALA A 426 -7.24 -5.85 -10.47
N GLN A 427 -7.38 -5.94 -11.80
CA GLN A 427 -7.99 -4.88 -12.61
C GLN A 427 -9.44 -4.57 -12.20
N GLN A 428 -10.26 -5.60 -11.94
CA GLN A 428 -11.61 -5.41 -11.41
C GLN A 428 -11.61 -4.69 -10.06
N LEU A 429 -10.67 -5.01 -9.17
CA LEU A 429 -10.57 -4.39 -7.86
C LEU A 429 -10.04 -2.94 -7.91
N ILE A 430 -9.11 -2.66 -8.83
CA ILE A 430 -8.65 -1.30 -9.16
C ILE A 430 -9.82 -0.46 -9.69
N GLN A 431 -10.65 -1.01 -10.58
CA GLN A 431 -11.86 -0.32 -11.07
C GLN A 431 -12.89 -0.08 -9.95
N TYR A 432 -12.98 -0.95 -8.95
CA TYR A 432 -13.84 -0.74 -7.78
C TYR A 432 -13.31 0.39 -6.87
N ILE A 433 -12.00 0.42 -6.62
CA ILE A 433 -11.32 1.50 -5.89
C ILE A 433 -11.52 2.83 -6.62
N ALA A 434 -11.28 2.88 -7.93
CA ALA A 434 -11.40 4.08 -8.75
C ALA A 434 -12.83 4.64 -8.89
N ARG A 435 -13.87 3.85 -8.59
CA ARG A 435 -15.27 4.32 -8.46
C ARG A 435 -15.57 4.93 -7.09
N SER A 436 -14.73 4.66 -6.10
CA SER A 436 -14.96 4.96 -4.69
C SER A 436 -14.08 6.09 -4.17
N VAL A 437 -12.85 6.22 -4.70
CA VAL A 437 -11.84 7.20 -4.25
C VAL A 437 -11.08 7.78 -5.44
N ALA A 438 -10.57 9.01 -5.30
CA ALA A 438 -9.75 9.66 -6.31
C ALA A 438 -8.46 8.85 -6.55
N THR A 439 -8.37 8.17 -7.70
CA THR A 439 -7.34 7.15 -7.94
C THR A 439 -6.41 7.54 -9.09
N SER A 440 -5.12 7.35 -8.88
CA SER A 440 -4.08 7.50 -9.89
C SER A 440 -3.22 6.25 -9.97
N ILE A 441 -3.03 5.74 -11.19
CA ILE A 441 -2.09 4.64 -11.47
C ILE A 441 -0.73 5.26 -11.76
N VAL A 442 0.33 4.68 -11.21
CA VAL A 442 1.72 5.10 -11.47
C VAL A 442 2.64 3.92 -11.76
N HIS A 443 3.49 4.13 -12.74
CA HIS A 443 4.55 3.23 -13.18
C HIS A 443 5.92 3.80 -12.79
N GLU A 444 6.98 3.02 -13.05
CA GLU A 444 8.34 3.35 -12.59
C GLU A 444 8.91 4.65 -13.22
N GLY A 445 8.52 4.96 -14.45
CA GLY A 445 8.93 6.20 -15.15
C GLY A 445 8.23 7.46 -14.62
N ASP A 446 6.96 7.36 -14.24
CA ASP A 446 6.04 8.49 -14.10
C ASP A 446 6.45 9.51 -13.03
N ARG A 447 6.36 10.80 -13.34
CA ARG A 447 6.69 11.89 -12.40
C ARG A 447 5.60 11.97 -11.34
N LEU A 448 5.99 11.91 -10.07
CA LEU A 448 5.09 11.92 -8.93
C LEU A 448 4.61 13.34 -8.58
N THR A 449 5.37 14.39 -8.90
CA THR A 449 4.90 15.79 -8.80
C THR A 449 3.64 16.05 -9.60
N ASP A 450 3.51 15.40 -10.75
CA ASP A 450 2.42 15.63 -11.70
C ASP A 450 1.14 14.86 -11.26
N VAL A 451 1.24 14.01 -10.23
CA VAL A 451 0.18 13.10 -9.74
C VAL A 451 -0.22 13.36 -8.28
N ILE A 452 0.72 13.76 -7.42
CA ILE A 452 0.49 13.92 -5.96
C ILE A 452 0.14 15.37 -5.55
N GLY A 453 0.47 16.37 -6.38
CA GLY A 453 0.25 17.81 -6.12
C GLY A 453 -1.14 18.15 -5.56
#